data_AF-A0AAI8C5H2-F1
#
_entry.id   AF-A0AAI8C5H2-F1
#
_cell.length_a   1.000
_cell.length_b   1.000
_cell.length_c   1.000
_cell.angle_alpha   90.00
_cell.angle_beta   90.00
_cell.angle_gamma   90.00
#
_symmetry.space_group_name_H-M   'P 1'
#
loop_
_entity.id
_entity.type
_entity.pdbx_description
1 polymer ?
#
loop_
_entity_poly.entity_id
_entity_poly.type
_entity_poly.pdbx_seq_one_letter_code
_entity_poly.pdbx_strand_id
1 'polypeptide(L)'
;MKYLIGCVVLFLLSIHSMAQEKKDFMRYEYSLTFKPYDVKVMPDSLPITEKFYLDIDGSNSMFYDEFTYQEFVAELEEIEIDIQNSQVPWMVSKDSGSIILYEMINSLEAYKVKQPLNLIQWTISSEIEEYHGMKVQKATGELSGRNWTVWFTTEVPIIEGPYKFKNLPGFVVKAEDSNQDYMFEFIEGTRVHNYWVELKELDFFKEVTGKQLNRLKTLNANKTYMQLIQEIGGKLMNDDKEPSDFMTKKFGKEPNPIELY
;
A
#
# COMPACT_ATOMS: atom_id res chain seq x y z
N MET A 1 20.92 -6.17 -26.95
CA MET A 1 19.59 -5.55 -26.84
C MET A 1 18.92 -6.13 -25.61
N LYS A 2 18.96 -5.37 -24.51
CA LYS A 2 18.28 -5.72 -23.25
C LYS A 2 16.79 -5.46 -23.48
N TYR A 3 15.96 -6.46 -23.17
CA TYR A 3 14.52 -6.29 -23.16
C TYR A 3 14.16 -5.39 -22.00
N LEU A 4 13.88 -4.11 -22.31
CA LEU A 4 13.22 -3.20 -21.39
C LEU A 4 11.75 -3.63 -21.32
N ILE A 5 11.45 -4.65 -20.52
CA ILE A 5 10.09 -4.86 -20.01
C ILE A 5 10.00 -4.01 -18.76
N GLY A 6 10.07 -2.69 -18.95
CA GLY A 6 9.30 -1.81 -18.10
C GLY A 6 7.88 -1.99 -18.58
N CYS A 7 7.02 -2.65 -17.79
CA CYS A 7 5.62 -2.29 -17.82
C CYS A 7 5.59 -0.84 -17.37
N VAL A 8 5.78 0.06 -18.34
CA VAL A 8 5.59 1.49 -18.18
C VAL A 8 4.17 1.59 -17.72
N VAL A 9 4.07 1.89 -16.45
CA VAL A 9 2.97 2.61 -15.85
C VAL A 9 2.72 3.82 -16.75
N LEU A 10 1.92 3.62 -17.80
CA LEU A 10 1.43 4.68 -18.67
C LEU A 10 0.28 5.34 -17.89
N PHE A 11 0.62 6.02 -16.79
CA PHE A 11 -0.34 6.87 -16.11
C PHE A 11 -0.46 8.16 -16.90
N LEU A 12 -1.48 8.22 -17.76
CA LEU A 12 -2.06 9.48 -18.19
C LEU A 12 -2.77 10.09 -16.98
N LEU A 13 -2.01 10.65 -16.05
CA LEU A 13 -2.51 11.78 -15.29
C LEU A 13 -2.63 12.91 -16.31
N SER A 14 -3.82 13.10 -16.86
CA SER A 14 -4.13 14.33 -17.57
C SER A 14 -3.99 15.45 -16.56
N ILE A 15 -2.81 16.06 -16.56
CA ILE A 15 -2.36 17.18 -15.76
C ILE A 15 -3.45 18.27 -15.83
N HIS A 16 -4.30 18.34 -14.81
CA HIS A 16 -4.68 19.66 -14.36
C HIS A 16 -3.46 20.14 -13.61
N SER A 17 -2.81 21.17 -14.15
CA SER A 17 -1.67 21.85 -13.56
C SER A 17 -2.10 22.53 -12.25
N MET A 18 -2.32 21.74 -11.21
CA MET A 18 -2.17 22.23 -9.87
C MET A 18 -0.66 22.20 -9.66
N ALA A 19 -0.02 23.37 -9.66
CA ALA A 19 1.33 23.49 -9.15
C ALA A 19 1.28 23.06 -7.67
N GLN A 20 1.49 21.77 -7.41
CA GLN A 20 1.52 21.26 -6.05
C GLN A 20 2.77 21.85 -5.41
N GLU A 21 2.59 22.84 -4.55
CA GLU A 21 3.71 23.46 -3.86
C GLU A 21 4.25 22.52 -2.77
N LYS A 22 5.56 22.59 -2.56
CA LYS A 22 6.20 21.90 -1.43
C LYS A 22 5.67 22.51 -0.13
N LYS A 23 5.34 21.68 0.85
CA LYS A 23 4.86 22.11 2.17
C LYS A 23 5.56 21.37 3.29
N ASP A 24 5.49 21.93 4.49
CA ASP A 24 6.05 21.30 5.69
C ASP A 24 5.07 20.26 6.27
N PHE A 25 5.55 19.04 6.48
CA PHE A 25 4.79 17.99 7.17
C PHE A 25 5.72 17.02 7.91
N MET A 26 5.15 16.16 8.77
CA MET A 26 5.92 15.10 9.43
C MET A 26 5.91 13.85 8.55
N ARG A 27 7.09 13.29 8.27
CA ARG A 27 7.27 12.00 7.61
C ARG A 27 7.82 11.00 8.61
N TYR A 28 7.13 9.88 8.77
CA TYR A 28 7.62 8.74 9.54
C TYR A 28 7.94 7.60 8.58
N GLU A 29 9.19 7.16 8.58
CA GLU A 29 9.65 6.07 7.74
C GLU A 29 9.40 4.73 8.40
N TYR A 30 8.96 3.76 7.61
CA TYR A 30 8.74 2.38 8.03
C TYR A 30 9.43 1.42 7.07
N SER A 31 9.82 0.25 7.57
CA SER A 31 10.03 -0.92 6.71
C SER A 31 8.80 -1.83 6.77
N LEU A 32 8.34 -2.27 5.61
CA LEU A 32 7.37 -3.35 5.47
C LEU A 32 8.10 -4.60 4.99
N THR A 33 8.18 -5.62 5.85
CA THR A 33 8.66 -6.96 5.47
C THR A 33 7.46 -7.87 5.26
N PHE A 34 7.37 -8.49 4.08
CA PHE A 34 6.24 -9.36 3.73
C PHE A 34 6.63 -10.56 2.87
N LYS A 35 5.77 -11.59 2.90
CA LYS A 35 5.95 -12.84 2.14
C LYS A 35 4.86 -12.95 1.06
N PRO A 36 5.06 -12.48 -0.19
CA PRO A 36 3.99 -12.50 -1.21
C PRO A 36 3.65 -13.91 -1.74
N TYR A 37 4.21 -14.95 -1.14
CA TYR A 37 4.07 -16.35 -1.51
C TYR A 37 3.52 -17.15 -0.33
N ASP A 38 2.92 -18.30 -0.62
CA ASP A 38 2.58 -19.28 0.43
C ASP A 38 3.86 -20.07 0.80
N VAL A 39 4.36 -19.87 2.02
CA VAL A 39 5.56 -20.57 2.54
C VAL A 39 5.39 -22.09 2.53
N LYS A 40 4.16 -22.60 2.64
CA LYS A 40 3.90 -24.05 2.54
C LYS A 40 4.13 -24.59 1.14
N VAL A 41 3.98 -23.74 0.12
CA VAL A 41 4.17 -24.07 -1.30
C VAL A 41 5.60 -23.74 -1.74
N MET A 42 6.15 -22.63 -1.25
CA MET A 42 7.46 -22.10 -1.63
C MET A 42 8.32 -21.85 -0.37
N PRO A 43 8.82 -22.91 0.29
CA PRO A 43 9.51 -22.80 1.58
C PRO A 43 10.86 -22.08 1.51
N ASP A 44 11.52 -22.12 0.35
CA ASP A 44 12.85 -21.51 0.15
C ASP A 44 12.79 -20.05 -0.31
N SER A 45 11.57 -19.51 -0.53
CA SER A 45 11.42 -18.10 -0.92
C SER A 45 11.71 -17.18 0.26
N LEU A 46 12.36 -16.05 -0.02
CA LEU A 46 12.76 -15.06 0.99
C LEU A 46 11.73 -13.93 1.09
N PRO A 47 11.48 -13.40 2.31
CA PRO A 47 10.64 -12.21 2.48
C PRO A 47 11.21 -11.03 1.71
N ILE A 48 10.33 -10.14 1.27
CA ILE A 48 10.67 -8.87 0.64
C ILE A 48 10.52 -7.77 1.68
N THR A 49 11.47 -6.84 1.72
CA THR A 49 11.41 -5.67 2.59
C THR A 49 11.41 -4.42 1.72
N GLU A 50 10.40 -3.58 1.90
CA GLU A 50 10.23 -2.31 1.17
C GLU A 50 10.10 -1.16 2.16
N LYS A 51 10.55 0.03 1.73
CA LYS A 51 10.49 1.25 2.54
C LYS A 51 9.16 1.97 2.29
N PHE A 52 8.55 2.45 3.37
CA PHE A 52 7.27 3.14 3.37
C PHE A 52 7.37 4.47 4.08
N TYR A 53 6.51 5.40 3.68
CA TYR A 53 6.32 6.67 4.35
C TYR A 53 4.91 6.73 4.94
N LEU A 54 4.83 7.14 6.21
CA LEU A 54 3.63 7.64 6.86
C LEU A 54 3.78 9.16 6.97
N ASP A 55 3.20 9.87 6.03
CA ASP A 55 3.17 11.33 6.04
C ASP A 55 1.93 11.83 6.78
N ILE A 56 2.12 12.82 7.65
CA ILE A 56 1.07 13.38 8.50
C ILE A 56 1.07 14.91 8.39
N ASP A 57 -0.08 15.45 8.01
CA ASP A 57 -0.38 16.88 8.00
C ASP A 57 -1.73 17.15 8.69
N GLY A 58 -1.66 17.74 9.89
CA GLY A 58 -2.81 17.95 10.75
C GLY A 58 -3.49 16.63 11.13
N SER A 59 -4.76 16.46 10.74
CA SER A 59 -5.55 15.25 10.97
C SER A 59 -5.51 14.25 9.81
N ASN A 60 -4.81 14.59 8.72
CA ASN A 60 -4.70 13.75 7.53
C ASN A 60 -3.38 12.97 7.57
N SER A 61 -3.44 11.71 7.15
CA SER A 61 -2.24 10.89 6.93
C SER A 61 -2.32 10.09 5.64
N MET A 62 -1.15 9.85 5.05
CA MET A 62 -0.94 9.02 3.88
C MET A 62 0.13 7.99 4.18
N PHE A 63 -0.18 6.71 3.94
CA PHE A 63 0.74 5.59 4.07
C PHE A 63 0.92 4.89 2.73
N TYR A 64 2.15 4.92 2.20
CA TYR A 64 2.48 4.48 0.85
C TYR A 64 3.97 4.14 0.75
N ASP A 65 4.34 3.35 -0.25
CA ASP A 65 5.72 2.92 -0.47
C ASP A 65 6.59 4.05 -1.06
N GLU A 66 7.90 3.94 -0.87
CA GLU A 66 8.87 4.91 -1.37
C GLU A 66 8.87 5.01 -2.91
N PHE A 67 8.64 3.91 -3.63
CA PHE A 67 8.62 3.93 -5.09
C PHE A 67 7.48 4.83 -5.59
N THR A 68 6.27 4.68 -5.05
CA THR A 68 5.13 5.53 -5.37
C THR A 68 5.42 7.01 -5.09
N TYR A 69 6.13 7.32 -4.00
CA TYR A 69 6.53 8.71 -3.72
C TYR A 69 7.45 9.27 -4.80
N GLN A 70 8.50 8.50 -5.10
CA GLN A 70 9.55 8.93 -6.02
C GLN A 70 9.01 9.06 -7.44
N GLU A 71 8.13 8.16 -7.87
CA GLU A 71 7.42 8.24 -9.15
C GLU A 71 6.58 9.53 -9.23
N PHE A 72 5.80 9.84 -8.18
CA PHE A 72 5.03 11.08 -8.10
C PHE A 72 5.91 12.34 -8.18
N VAL A 73 7.02 12.37 -7.45
CA VAL A 73 7.97 13.50 -7.50
C VAL A 73 8.63 13.59 -8.88
N ALA A 74 9.01 12.46 -9.46
CA ALA A 74 9.66 12.40 -10.76
C ALA A 74 8.77 12.94 -11.88
N GLU A 75 7.48 12.66 -11.83
CA GLU A 75 6.50 13.23 -12.75
C GLU A 75 6.37 14.75 -12.57
N LEU A 76 6.28 15.25 -11.34
CA LEU A 76 6.18 16.68 -11.06
C LEU A 76 7.44 17.47 -11.46
N GLU A 77 8.62 16.87 -11.28
CA GLU A 77 9.90 17.48 -11.61
C GLU A 77 10.37 17.13 -13.05
N GLU A 78 9.58 16.38 -13.82
CA GLU A 78 9.88 15.91 -15.17
C GLU A 78 11.24 15.19 -15.29
N ILE A 79 11.59 14.36 -14.31
CA ILE A 79 12.85 13.60 -14.27
C ILE A 79 12.62 12.11 -14.49
N GLU A 80 13.62 11.44 -15.06
CA GLU A 80 13.65 9.98 -15.11
C GLU A 80 14.27 9.43 -13.83
N ILE A 81 13.65 8.38 -13.29
CA ILE A 81 14.14 7.65 -12.13
C ILE A 81 14.41 6.18 -12.51
N ASP A 82 15.54 5.65 -12.03
CA ASP A 82 15.88 4.23 -12.14
C ASP A 82 15.80 3.63 -10.74
N ILE A 83 14.56 3.36 -10.30
CA ILE A 83 14.27 2.75 -9.01
C ILE A 83 13.48 1.47 -9.20
N GLN A 84 13.67 0.53 -8.28
CA GLN A 84 12.97 -0.74 -8.32
C GLN A 84 11.48 -0.53 -8.01
N ASN A 85 10.61 -1.06 -8.89
CA ASN A 85 9.17 -1.06 -8.67
C ASN A 85 8.80 -1.77 -7.36
N SER A 86 7.87 -1.16 -6.64
CA SER A 86 7.22 -1.77 -5.47
C SER A 86 6.38 -2.99 -5.88
N GLN A 87 6.38 -4.02 -5.04
CA GLN A 87 5.46 -5.16 -5.13
C GLN A 87 4.18 -4.95 -4.31
N VAL A 88 4.07 -3.83 -3.60
CA VAL A 88 2.90 -3.48 -2.81
C VAL A 88 1.94 -2.64 -3.66
N PRO A 89 0.75 -3.17 -4.00
CA PRO A 89 -0.15 -2.52 -4.93
C PRO A 89 -1.12 -1.53 -4.27
N TRP A 90 -0.92 -1.21 -2.99
CA TRP A 90 -1.90 -0.48 -2.19
C TRP A 90 -1.29 0.68 -1.42
N MET A 91 -2.14 1.66 -1.14
CA MET A 91 -1.85 2.82 -0.30
C MET A 91 -3.04 3.05 0.63
N VAL A 92 -2.82 3.74 1.74
CA VAL A 92 -3.88 4.06 2.69
C VAL A 92 -3.85 5.55 3.04
N SER A 93 -4.98 6.23 2.85
CA SER A 93 -5.20 7.56 3.43
C SER A 93 -6.10 7.47 4.65
N LYS A 94 -5.89 8.34 5.63
CA LYS A 94 -6.76 8.47 6.80
C LYS A 94 -7.03 9.94 7.07
N ASP A 95 -8.25 10.26 7.44
CA ASP A 95 -8.65 11.57 7.95
C ASP A 95 -9.43 11.44 9.27
N SER A 96 -10.11 12.51 9.68
CA SER A 96 -10.90 12.53 10.93
C SER A 96 -12.14 11.65 10.88
N GLY A 97 -12.60 11.20 9.71
CA GLY A 97 -13.85 10.46 9.57
C GLY A 97 -13.71 9.09 8.89
N SER A 98 -12.62 8.86 8.17
CA SER A 98 -12.51 7.69 7.30
C SER A 98 -11.09 7.21 7.06
N ILE A 99 -11.00 5.92 6.72
CA ILE A 99 -9.85 5.26 6.13
C ILE A 99 -10.21 5.01 4.66
N ILE A 100 -9.32 5.34 3.73
CA ILE A 100 -9.49 5.00 2.32
C ILE A 100 -8.31 4.13 1.90
N LEU A 101 -8.62 2.89 1.50
CA LEU A 101 -7.68 2.02 0.80
C LEU A 101 -7.70 2.40 -0.69
N TYR A 102 -6.53 2.59 -1.27
CA TYR A 102 -6.31 2.66 -2.71
C TYR A 102 -5.58 1.39 -3.12
N GLU A 103 -6.04 0.72 -4.17
CA GLU A 103 -5.42 -0.52 -4.62
C GLU A 103 -5.46 -0.66 -6.14
N MET A 104 -4.31 -1.01 -6.71
CA MET A 104 -4.14 -1.41 -8.10
C MET A 104 -4.27 -2.93 -8.19
N ILE A 105 -5.26 -3.45 -8.93
CA ILE A 105 -5.34 -4.88 -9.20
C ILE A 105 -4.84 -5.18 -10.61
N ASN A 106 -4.07 -6.26 -10.75
CA ASN A 106 -3.59 -6.76 -12.04
C ASN A 106 -2.75 -5.73 -12.85
N SER A 107 -2.23 -4.70 -12.17
CA SER A 107 -1.46 -3.59 -12.75
C SER A 107 -2.21 -2.80 -13.84
N LEU A 108 -3.55 -2.87 -13.84
CA LEU A 108 -4.41 -2.27 -14.87
C LEU A 108 -5.57 -1.48 -14.28
N GLU A 109 -6.17 -1.98 -13.20
CA GLU A 109 -7.40 -1.42 -12.67
C GLU A 109 -7.19 -0.81 -11.29
N ALA A 110 -7.65 0.42 -11.11
CA ALA A 110 -7.45 1.20 -9.89
C ALA A 110 -8.77 1.37 -9.12
N TYR A 111 -8.76 0.97 -7.86
CA TYR A 111 -9.93 1.00 -7.00
C TYR A 111 -9.66 1.72 -5.69
N LYS A 112 -10.70 2.38 -5.15
CA LYS A 112 -10.68 2.91 -3.78
C LYS A 112 -11.82 2.36 -2.96
N VAL A 113 -11.55 2.09 -1.68
CA VAL A 113 -12.53 1.60 -0.70
C VAL A 113 -12.53 2.52 0.51
N LYS A 114 -13.63 3.24 0.70
CA LYS A 114 -13.84 4.07 1.90
C LYS A 114 -14.40 3.22 3.04
N GLN A 115 -13.81 3.36 4.22
CA GLN A 115 -14.07 2.57 5.41
C GLN A 115 -14.15 3.47 6.65
N PRO A 116 -14.89 3.07 7.70
CA PRO A 116 -14.92 3.83 8.95
C PRO A 116 -13.59 3.68 9.71
N LEU A 117 -13.30 4.57 10.66
CA LEU A 117 -12.06 4.52 11.44
C LEU A 117 -11.96 3.31 12.36
N ASN A 118 -13.08 2.77 12.83
CA ASN A 118 -13.16 1.70 13.84
C ASN A 118 -13.12 0.29 13.24
N LEU A 119 -12.19 0.05 12.30
CA LEU A 119 -12.04 -1.26 11.66
C LEU A 119 -11.59 -2.37 12.61
N ILE A 120 -10.89 -2.02 13.69
CA ILE A 120 -10.27 -2.97 14.61
C ILE A 120 -10.77 -2.68 16.02
N GLN A 121 -11.19 -3.74 16.72
CA GLN A 121 -11.43 -3.69 18.16
C GLN A 121 -10.15 -4.15 18.88
N TRP A 122 -9.37 -3.19 19.37
CA TRP A 122 -8.11 -3.47 20.03
C TRP A 122 -8.30 -3.97 21.46
N THR A 123 -7.61 -5.05 21.80
CA THR A 123 -7.38 -5.48 23.18
C THR A 123 -6.00 -5.03 23.61
N ILE A 124 -5.93 -4.03 24.50
CA ILE A 124 -4.67 -3.43 24.95
C ILE A 124 -4.15 -4.18 26.18
N SER A 125 -2.88 -4.57 26.14
CA SER A 125 -2.16 -5.13 27.28
C SER A 125 -1.73 -4.02 28.25
N SER A 126 -1.76 -4.33 29.54
CA SER A 126 -1.19 -3.47 30.60
C SER A 126 0.33 -3.54 30.66
N GLU A 127 0.95 -4.48 29.96
CA GLU A 127 2.40 -4.65 29.92
C GLU A 127 3.06 -3.51 29.14
N ILE A 128 4.13 -2.97 29.71
CA ILE A 128 5.01 -1.99 29.07
C ILE A 128 6.32 -2.71 28.76
N GLU A 129 6.71 -2.66 27.50
CA GLU A 129 7.95 -3.22 26.96
C GLU A 129 8.83 -2.06 26.45
N GLU A 130 10.10 -2.34 26.15
CA GLU A 130 11.01 -1.38 25.52
C GLU A 130 11.29 -1.81 24.07
N TYR A 131 11.13 -0.89 23.12
CA TYR A 131 11.42 -1.12 21.69
C TYR A 131 12.17 0.10 21.13
N HIS A 132 13.40 -0.11 20.65
CA HIS A 132 14.31 0.95 20.19
C HIS A 132 14.44 2.13 21.17
N GLY A 133 14.49 1.84 22.47
CA GLY A 133 14.62 2.84 23.53
C GLY A 133 13.32 3.59 23.88
N MET A 134 12.19 3.25 23.25
CA MET A 134 10.87 3.78 23.57
C MET A 134 10.08 2.80 24.44
N LYS A 135 9.29 3.32 25.38
CA LYS A 135 8.28 2.53 26.09
C LYS A 135 7.10 2.29 25.17
N VAL A 136 6.77 1.01 25.00
CA VAL A 136 5.67 0.58 24.14
C VAL A 136 4.69 -0.29 24.91
N GLN A 137 3.44 -0.24 24.49
CA GLN A 137 2.38 -1.14 24.93
C GLN A 137 1.92 -2.00 23.76
N LYS A 138 1.60 -3.25 24.06
CA LYS A 138 1.09 -4.21 23.09
C LYS A 138 -0.44 -4.13 23.00
N ALA A 139 -0.97 -4.24 21.80
CA ALA A 139 -2.39 -4.47 21.56
C ALA A 139 -2.60 -5.56 20.51
N THR A 140 -3.71 -6.26 20.58
CA THR A 140 -4.10 -7.28 19.59
C THR A 140 -5.49 -7.01 19.02
N GLY A 141 -5.70 -7.39 17.77
CA GLY A 141 -6.97 -7.19 17.08
C GLY A 141 -7.03 -7.92 15.74
N GLU A 142 -8.24 -8.14 15.23
CA GLU A 142 -8.45 -8.77 13.93
C GLU A 142 -8.71 -7.71 12.85
N LEU A 143 -8.10 -7.87 11.69
CA LEU A 143 -8.39 -7.06 10.49
C LEU A 143 -8.24 -7.91 9.23
N SER A 144 -9.27 -7.90 8.38
CA SER A 144 -9.28 -8.54 7.06
C SER A 144 -8.81 -10.01 7.07
N GLY A 145 -9.26 -10.76 8.08
CA GLY A 145 -8.95 -12.19 8.27
C GLY A 145 -7.58 -12.48 8.89
N ARG A 146 -6.82 -11.45 9.29
CA ARG A 146 -5.54 -11.58 9.99
C ARG A 146 -5.66 -11.14 11.44
N ASN A 147 -4.98 -11.88 12.32
CA ASN A 147 -4.78 -11.48 13.71
C ASN A 147 -3.49 -10.66 13.81
N TRP A 148 -3.61 -9.43 14.28
CA TRP A 148 -2.49 -8.50 14.41
C TRP A 148 -2.08 -8.34 15.86
N THR A 149 -0.77 -8.31 16.08
CA THR A 149 -0.15 -7.77 17.29
C THR A 149 0.55 -6.47 16.92
N VAL A 150 0.27 -5.41 17.67
CA VAL A 150 0.84 -4.08 17.44
C VAL A 150 1.45 -3.54 18.73
N TRP A 151 2.56 -2.81 18.60
CA TRP A 151 3.21 -2.10 19.68
C TRP A 151 3.11 -0.61 19.40
N PHE A 152 2.59 0.13 20.37
CA PHE A 152 2.42 1.57 20.26
C PHE A 152 3.04 2.32 21.44
N THR A 153 3.48 3.55 21.22
CA THR A 153 4.08 4.41 22.24
C THR A 153 3.29 5.70 22.42
N THR A 154 3.23 6.20 23.66
CA THR A 154 2.69 7.54 23.97
C THR A 154 3.75 8.64 23.89
N GLU A 155 5.02 8.26 23.72
CA GLU A 155 6.15 9.21 23.65
C GLU A 155 6.12 10.05 22.37
N VAL A 156 5.52 9.51 21.30
CA VAL A 156 5.12 10.28 20.12
C VAL A 156 3.64 10.64 20.29
N PRO A 157 3.28 11.92 20.52
CA PRO A 157 1.94 12.33 20.90
C PRO A 157 0.97 12.41 19.69
N ILE A 158 0.95 11.35 18.88
CA ILE A 158 0.13 11.24 17.68
C ILE A 158 -0.57 9.87 17.72
N ILE A 159 -1.89 9.89 17.51
CA ILE A 159 -2.70 8.67 17.39
C ILE A 159 -2.72 8.26 15.92
N GLU A 160 -1.65 7.58 15.48
CA GLU A 160 -1.52 7.12 14.10
C GLU A 160 -0.58 5.90 13.99
N GLY A 161 -0.63 5.21 12.86
CA GLY A 161 0.21 4.04 12.58
C GLY A 161 0.30 3.71 11.10
N PRO A 162 1.06 2.67 10.73
CA PRO A 162 1.14 2.20 9.36
C PRO A 162 -0.19 1.55 8.93
N TYR A 163 -0.38 1.41 7.63
CA TYR A 163 -1.55 0.75 7.04
C TYR A 163 -2.87 1.30 7.62
N LYS A 164 -3.80 0.44 8.04
CA LYS A 164 -5.11 0.80 8.60
C LYS A 164 -5.14 0.84 10.13
N PHE A 165 -3.98 0.72 10.79
CA PHE A 165 -3.91 0.71 12.25
C PHE A 165 -4.19 2.12 12.79
N LYS A 166 -5.29 2.24 13.54
CA LYS A 166 -5.78 3.49 14.14
C LYS A 166 -6.55 3.17 15.42
N ASN A 167 -6.89 4.21 16.20
CA ASN A 167 -7.61 4.13 17.49
C ASN A 167 -6.87 3.41 18.62
N LEU A 168 -5.54 3.50 18.62
CA LEU A 168 -4.72 3.18 19.79
C LEU A 168 -4.34 4.48 20.50
N PRO A 169 -4.17 4.49 21.83
CA PRO A 169 -3.79 5.68 22.57
C PRO A 169 -2.28 5.98 22.42
N GLY A 170 -1.79 6.06 21.18
CA GLY A 170 -0.39 6.33 20.86
C GLY A 170 -0.04 6.00 19.42
N PHE A 171 1.23 6.19 19.08
CA PHE A 171 1.79 5.97 17.76
C PHE A 171 2.25 4.52 17.62
N VAL A 172 1.81 3.82 16.57
CA VAL A 172 2.17 2.41 16.33
C VAL A 172 3.58 2.32 15.78
N VAL A 173 4.53 1.79 16.55
CA VAL A 173 5.94 1.66 16.14
C VAL A 173 6.27 0.29 15.53
N LYS A 174 5.43 -0.71 15.80
CA LYS A 174 5.57 -2.04 15.21
C LYS A 174 4.21 -2.70 15.05
N ALA A 175 4.02 -3.46 13.98
CA ALA A 175 2.86 -4.32 13.80
C ALA A 175 3.27 -5.61 13.09
N GLU A 176 2.78 -6.77 13.53
CA GLU A 176 2.98 -8.04 12.85
C GLU A 176 1.71 -8.89 12.90
N ASP A 177 1.45 -9.65 11.84
CA ASP A 177 0.38 -10.63 11.87
C ASP A 177 0.85 -11.95 12.52
N SER A 178 -0.09 -12.79 12.95
CA SER A 178 0.21 -14.02 13.70
C SER A 178 1.11 -15.01 12.97
N ASN A 179 1.17 -14.95 11.64
CA ASN A 179 2.02 -15.81 10.81
C ASN A 179 3.37 -15.17 10.46
N GLN A 180 3.61 -13.91 10.87
CA GLN A 180 4.74 -13.09 10.45
C GLN A 180 4.85 -13.03 8.91
N ASP A 181 3.71 -13.06 8.24
CA ASP A 181 3.59 -12.86 6.80
C ASP A 181 3.74 -11.40 6.43
N TYR A 182 3.38 -10.50 7.36
CA TYR A 182 3.49 -9.05 7.23
C TYR A 182 4.00 -8.46 8.55
N MET A 183 5.04 -7.64 8.45
CA MET A 183 5.62 -6.93 9.59
C MET A 183 5.95 -5.49 9.20
N PHE A 184 5.45 -4.54 9.96
CA PHE A 184 5.73 -3.10 9.86
C PHE A 184 6.62 -2.69 11.02
N GLU A 185 7.71 -1.99 10.74
CA GLU A 185 8.64 -1.51 11.76
C GLU A 185 8.97 -0.05 11.50
N PHE A 186 8.80 0.78 12.52
CA PHE A 186 9.17 2.19 12.50
C PHE A 186 10.70 2.34 12.44
N ILE A 187 11.17 3.25 11.59
CA ILE A 187 12.59 3.54 11.41
C ILE A 187 12.92 4.89 12.07
N GLU A 188 12.38 5.98 11.52
CA GLU A 188 12.62 7.32 12.03
C GLU A 188 11.50 8.30 11.66
N GLY A 189 11.44 9.44 12.34
CA GLY A 189 10.48 10.50 12.08
C GLY A 189 11.19 11.83 11.87
N THR A 190 10.91 12.50 10.75
CA THR A 190 11.53 13.78 10.40
C THR A 190 10.49 14.78 9.92
N ARG A 191 10.76 16.07 10.15
CA ARG A 191 10.01 17.15 9.49
C ARG A 191 10.62 17.36 8.12
N VAL A 192 9.81 17.33 7.08
CA VAL A 192 10.24 17.50 5.69
C VAL A 192 9.53 18.68 5.05
N HIS A 193 10.19 19.30 4.06
CA HIS A 193 9.62 20.32 3.18
C HIS A 193 9.58 19.75 1.76
N ASN A 194 8.46 19.14 1.37
CA ASN A 194 8.40 18.39 0.12
C ASN A 194 6.99 18.33 -0.48
N TYR A 195 6.83 17.66 -1.62
CA TYR A 195 5.52 17.47 -2.24
C TYR A 195 4.64 16.55 -1.38
N TRP A 196 3.40 16.95 -1.19
CA TRP A 196 2.38 16.18 -0.48
C TRP A 196 1.56 15.36 -1.46
N VAL A 197 1.53 14.05 -1.24
CA VAL A 197 0.72 13.13 -2.06
C VAL A 197 -0.75 13.26 -1.65
N GLU A 198 -1.62 13.67 -2.58
CA GLU A 198 -3.06 13.76 -2.36
C GLU A 198 -3.83 12.94 -3.40
N LEU A 199 -4.49 11.87 -2.96
CA LEU A 199 -5.19 10.94 -3.84
C LEU A 199 -6.72 11.07 -3.81
N LYS A 200 -7.29 11.88 -2.90
CA LYS A 200 -8.74 11.95 -2.69
C LYS A 200 -9.49 12.46 -3.92
N GLU A 201 -8.88 13.37 -4.65
CA GLU A 201 -9.45 14.03 -5.82
C GLU A 201 -9.08 13.33 -7.14
N LEU A 202 -8.35 12.21 -7.09
CA LEU A 202 -8.04 11.45 -8.30
C LEU A 202 -9.25 10.61 -8.73
N ASP A 203 -9.90 11.06 -9.82
CA ASP A 203 -11.04 10.38 -10.46
C ASP A 203 -10.66 9.03 -11.10
N PHE A 204 -9.36 8.75 -11.24
CA PHE A 204 -8.83 7.49 -11.74
C PHE A 204 -9.20 6.29 -10.84
N PHE A 205 -9.26 6.49 -9.51
CA PHE A 205 -9.62 5.43 -8.59
C PHE A 205 -11.13 5.26 -8.50
N LYS A 206 -11.63 4.14 -9.05
CA LYS A 206 -13.05 3.82 -9.00
C LYS A 206 -13.46 3.39 -7.59
N GLU A 207 -14.42 4.10 -7.01
CA GLU A 207 -14.93 3.75 -5.68
C GLU A 207 -15.76 2.46 -5.72
N VAL A 208 -15.42 1.53 -4.82
CA VAL A 208 -16.11 0.25 -4.64
C VAL A 208 -16.19 -0.10 -3.15
N THR A 209 -17.13 -0.97 -2.78
CA THR A 209 -17.15 -1.59 -1.45
C THR A 209 -16.06 -2.67 -1.34
N GLY A 210 -15.60 -2.98 -0.12
CA GLY A 210 -14.64 -4.08 0.09
C GLY A 210 -15.13 -5.42 -0.47
N LYS A 211 -16.44 -5.71 -0.38
CA LYS A 211 -17.04 -6.91 -0.99
C LYS A 211 -16.95 -6.91 -2.52
N GLN A 212 -17.13 -5.76 -3.15
CA GLN A 212 -16.98 -5.64 -4.60
C GLN A 212 -15.51 -5.81 -5.01
N LEU A 213 -14.57 -5.22 -4.27
CA LEU A 213 -13.14 -5.39 -4.52
C LEU A 213 -12.71 -6.87 -4.42
N ASN A 214 -13.11 -7.57 -3.36
CA ASN A 214 -12.82 -9.01 -3.20
C ASN A 214 -13.41 -9.85 -4.34
N ARG A 215 -14.62 -9.52 -4.80
CA ARG A 215 -15.24 -10.17 -5.96
C ARG A 215 -14.45 -9.91 -7.24
N LEU A 216 -13.99 -8.68 -7.47
CA LEU A 216 -13.16 -8.34 -8.63
C LEU A 216 -11.85 -9.11 -8.62
N LYS A 217 -11.11 -9.14 -7.50
CA LYS A 217 -9.89 -9.94 -7.35
C LYS A 217 -10.13 -11.43 -7.66
N THR A 218 -11.20 -12.00 -7.12
CA THR A 218 -11.57 -13.41 -7.37
C THR A 218 -11.91 -13.69 -8.83
N LEU A 219 -12.62 -12.77 -9.51
CA LEU A 219 -12.94 -12.91 -10.92
C LEU A 219 -11.68 -12.78 -11.79
N ASN A 220 -10.84 -11.79 -11.51
CA ASN A 220 -9.62 -11.52 -12.27
C ASN A 220 -8.55 -12.60 -12.09
N ALA A 221 -8.53 -13.31 -10.97
CA ALA A 221 -7.68 -14.49 -10.77
C ALA A 221 -7.83 -15.54 -11.89
N ASN A 222 -9.01 -15.62 -12.52
CA ASN A 222 -9.29 -16.56 -13.60
C ASN A 222 -9.09 -15.98 -15.00
N LYS A 223 -8.69 -14.72 -15.11
CA LYS A 223 -8.47 -14.00 -16.37
C LYS A 223 -6.98 -13.87 -16.67
N THR A 224 -6.68 -13.65 -17.94
CA THR A 224 -5.34 -13.27 -18.42
C THR A 224 -5.24 -11.74 -18.55
N TYR A 225 -4.03 -11.21 -18.61
CA TYR A 225 -3.82 -9.78 -18.85
C TYR A 225 -4.46 -9.34 -20.17
N MET A 226 -4.42 -10.19 -21.21
CA MET A 226 -5.08 -9.94 -22.50
C MET A 226 -6.60 -9.77 -22.39
N GLN A 227 -7.26 -10.63 -21.61
CA GLN A 227 -8.70 -10.56 -21.42
C GLN A 227 -9.08 -9.25 -20.73
N LEU A 228 -8.30 -8.81 -19.74
CA LEU A 228 -8.54 -7.54 -19.05
C LEU A 228 -8.37 -6.34 -19.97
N ILE A 229 -7.30 -6.30 -20.78
CA ILE A 229 -7.10 -5.23 -21.78
C ILE A 229 -8.30 -5.11 -22.73
N GLN A 230 -8.82 -6.25 -23.21
CA GLN A 230 -9.97 -6.26 -24.11
C GLN A 230 -11.25 -5.76 -23.43
N GLU A 231 -11.47 -6.11 -22.16
CA GLU A 231 -12.64 -5.66 -21.38
C GLU A 231 -12.65 -4.14 -21.16
N ILE A 232 -11.48 -3.52 -21.03
CA ILE A 232 -11.34 -2.05 -20.90
C ILE A 232 -11.28 -1.34 -22.27
N GLY A 233 -11.48 -2.06 -23.37
CA GLY A 233 -11.46 -1.52 -24.74
C GLY A 233 -10.06 -1.20 -25.28
N GLY A 234 -9.01 -1.64 -24.58
CA GLY A 234 -7.64 -1.53 -25.04
C GLY A 234 -7.32 -2.48 -26.21
N LYS A 235 -6.28 -2.14 -26.97
CA LYS A 235 -5.72 -2.97 -28.04
C LYS A 235 -4.21 -3.02 -27.89
N LEU A 236 -3.59 -4.15 -28.26
CA LEU A 236 -2.14 -4.22 -28.29
C LEU A 236 -1.63 -3.38 -29.47
N MET A 237 -0.54 -2.66 -29.26
CA MET A 237 0.06 -1.84 -30.33
C MET A 237 0.84 -2.67 -31.38
N ASN A 238 1.08 -3.97 -31.12
CA ASN A 238 1.77 -4.89 -32.02
C ASN A 238 1.04 -6.25 -32.06
N ASP A 239 -0.12 -6.31 -32.71
CA ASP A 239 -0.92 -7.54 -32.89
C ASP A 239 -0.17 -8.65 -33.68
N ASP A 240 0.91 -8.30 -34.38
CA ASP A 240 1.73 -9.22 -35.20
C ASP A 240 2.74 -10.05 -34.39
N LYS A 241 2.95 -9.75 -33.10
CA LYS A 241 3.87 -10.51 -32.23
C LYS A 241 3.09 -11.47 -31.35
N GLU A 242 3.61 -12.69 -31.22
CA GLU A 242 3.04 -13.65 -30.27
C GLU A 242 3.01 -13.05 -28.85
N PRO A 243 1.87 -13.11 -28.16
CA PRO A 243 1.77 -12.60 -26.80
C PRO A 243 2.73 -13.33 -25.85
N SER A 244 3.39 -12.59 -24.96
CA SER A 244 4.26 -13.16 -23.93
C SER A 244 3.49 -14.07 -22.96
N ASP A 245 4.23 -14.95 -22.27
CA ASP A 245 3.67 -15.81 -21.22
C ASP A 245 2.94 -15.00 -20.13
N PHE A 246 3.46 -13.84 -19.75
CA PHE A 246 2.79 -12.94 -18.81
C PHE A 246 1.40 -12.51 -19.31
N MET A 247 1.27 -12.24 -20.61
CA MET A 247 0.02 -11.76 -21.19
C MET A 247 -1.06 -12.85 -21.29
N THR A 248 -0.64 -14.10 -21.43
CA THR A 248 -1.51 -15.26 -21.69
C THR A 248 -1.75 -16.14 -20.48
N LYS A 249 -0.90 -16.06 -19.45
CA LYS A 249 -1.11 -16.78 -18.19
C LYS A 249 -2.21 -16.11 -17.38
N LYS A 250 -3.04 -16.93 -16.73
CA LYS A 250 -4.02 -16.43 -15.75
C LYS A 250 -3.27 -15.91 -14.52
N PHE A 251 -3.75 -14.81 -13.93
CA PHE A 251 -3.12 -14.25 -12.74
C PHE A 251 -3.09 -15.23 -11.56
N GLY A 252 -4.12 -16.07 -11.43
CA GLY A 252 -4.32 -16.88 -10.25
C GLY A 252 -4.74 -16.03 -9.05
N LYS A 253 -5.07 -16.71 -7.94
CA LYS A 253 -5.32 -16.01 -6.68
C LYS A 253 -3.98 -15.54 -6.12
N GLU A 254 -3.96 -14.35 -5.54
CA GLU A 254 -2.80 -13.88 -4.80
C GLU A 254 -2.48 -14.87 -3.66
N PRO A 255 -1.24 -15.39 -3.56
CA PRO A 255 -0.94 -16.45 -2.61
C PRO A 255 -1.08 -16.00 -1.15
N ASN A 256 -0.65 -14.78 -0.84
CA ASN A 256 -0.60 -14.27 0.53
C ASN A 256 -0.98 -12.79 0.62
N PRO A 257 -2.23 -12.41 0.27
CA PRO A 257 -2.66 -11.02 0.26
C PRO A 257 -2.73 -10.44 1.67
N ILE A 258 -2.40 -9.15 1.84
CA ILE A 258 -2.53 -8.50 3.17
C ILE A 258 -3.97 -8.55 3.69
N GLU A 259 -4.96 -8.43 2.79
CA GLU A 259 -6.38 -8.66 3.08
C GLU A 259 -6.83 -9.98 2.48
N LEU A 260 -7.23 -10.94 3.32
CA LEU A 260 -7.69 -12.24 2.84
C LEU A 260 -9.06 -12.11 2.15
N TYR A 261 -9.22 -12.77 0.99
CA TYR A 261 -10.44 -12.76 0.17
C TYR A 261 -10.77 -14.13 -0.43
#